data_AF-A0A1H8MJP5-F1
#
_entry.id   AF-A0A1H8MJP5-F1
#
_cell.length_a   1.000
_cell.length_b   1.000
_cell.length_c   1.000
_cell.angle_alpha   90.00
_cell.angle_beta   90.00
_cell.angle_gamma   90.00
#
_symmetry.space_group_name_H-M   'P 1'
#
loop_
_entity.id
_entity.type
_entity.pdbx_description
1 polymer ?
#
loop_
_entity_poly.entity_id
_entity_poly.type
_entity_poly.pdbx_seq_one_letter_code
_entity_poly.pdbx_strand_id
1 'polypeptide(L)'
;MTNDFATNLSLLCSYHRSIAEVCRKLDFNRQQFNKYLAGQSRPSRRNMRRICDFFGVTEAELLMEAAPFEDMISLRRKPAQETELSKPLQHLEKLYHSSQSLEKYVGFYFRYFFSFGNPGLIIRSLASVYPEEGKYYWRNIEILRKPGERVASGLNKYDGALFYLADRIYVMEYETLERNSITSVTLYPSHRHRLDRLVGIQTGGPTRRGRKPGASRVVLEFLGKDIDVKAALRKCGLFRPEDGAIRKETVNLIRNEIGPGAFVLDVEEP
;
A
#
# COMPACT_ATOMS: atom_id res chain seq x y z
N MET A 1 -40.79 -19.88 29.44
CA MET A 1 -39.39 -19.43 29.65
C MET A 1 -38.72 -19.39 28.30
N THR A 2 -38.42 -18.20 27.81
CA THR A 2 -37.72 -17.98 26.54
C THR A 2 -36.37 -18.70 26.64
N ASN A 3 -36.03 -19.54 25.65
CA ASN A 3 -34.72 -20.17 25.64
C ASN A 3 -33.72 -19.20 25.00
N ASP A 4 -33.30 -18.19 25.77
CA ASP A 4 -32.46 -17.08 25.27
C ASP A 4 -31.20 -17.58 24.57
N PHE A 5 -30.60 -18.67 25.06
CA PHE A 5 -29.49 -19.34 24.38
C PHE A 5 -29.83 -19.80 22.97
N ALA A 6 -30.99 -20.44 22.77
CA ALA A 6 -31.39 -20.94 21.45
C ALA A 6 -31.65 -19.76 20.48
N THR A 7 -32.25 -18.69 20.98
CA THR A 7 -32.48 -17.44 20.24
C THR A 7 -31.15 -16.78 19.86
N ASN A 8 -30.25 -16.60 20.82
CA ASN A 8 -28.93 -15.99 20.62
C ASN A 8 -28.06 -16.82 19.68
N LEU A 9 -28.07 -18.15 19.83
CA LEU A 9 -27.35 -19.06 18.94
C LEU A 9 -27.92 -19.01 17.51
N SER A 10 -29.24 -18.89 17.37
CA SER A 10 -29.89 -18.75 16.06
C SER A 10 -29.54 -17.41 15.41
N LEU A 11 -29.53 -16.32 16.18
CA LEU A 11 -29.08 -15.00 15.72
C LEU A 11 -27.63 -15.08 15.21
N LEU A 12 -26.72 -15.64 16.01
CA LEU A 12 -25.32 -15.83 15.60
C LEU A 12 -25.19 -16.65 14.30
N CYS A 13 -25.98 -17.71 14.17
CA CYS A 13 -25.98 -18.56 12.97
C CYS A 13 -26.58 -17.86 11.74
N SER A 14 -27.53 -16.93 11.91
CA SER A 14 -28.18 -16.20 10.81
C SER A 14 -27.21 -15.40 9.96
N TYR A 15 -26.06 -15.06 10.52
CA TYR A 15 -24.99 -14.33 9.85
C TYR A 15 -24.04 -15.20 9.02
N HIS A 16 -24.28 -16.51 8.94
CA HIS A 16 -23.53 -17.41 8.08
C HIS A 16 -24.40 -17.92 6.93
N ARG A 17 -23.77 -18.43 5.85
CA ARG A 17 -24.50 -18.85 4.65
C ARG A 17 -25.53 -19.96 4.92
N SER A 18 -25.24 -20.85 5.88
CA SER A 18 -26.14 -21.92 6.30
C SER A 18 -25.72 -22.56 7.61
N ILE A 19 -26.66 -23.19 8.32
CA ILE A 19 -26.38 -24.03 9.51
C ILE A 19 -25.40 -25.17 9.18
N ALA A 20 -25.48 -25.72 7.97
CA ALA A 20 -24.58 -26.79 7.52
C ALA A 20 -23.12 -26.32 7.39
N GLU A 21 -22.88 -25.04 7.06
CA GLU A 21 -21.54 -24.46 7.08
C GLU A 21 -21.01 -24.32 8.51
N VAL A 22 -21.86 -23.80 9.41
CA VAL A 22 -21.51 -23.63 10.84
C VAL A 22 -21.14 -24.97 11.47
N CYS A 23 -21.96 -26.02 11.26
CA CYS A 23 -21.68 -27.36 11.77
C CYS A 23 -20.35 -27.93 11.25
N ARG A 24 -20.01 -27.68 9.98
CA ARG A 24 -18.73 -28.13 9.40
C ARG A 24 -17.53 -27.41 10.02
N LYS A 25 -17.61 -26.08 10.20
CA LYS A 25 -16.54 -25.29 10.80
C LYS A 25 -16.33 -25.62 12.27
N LEU A 26 -17.42 -25.86 13.00
CA LEU A 26 -17.39 -26.25 14.40
C LEU A 26 -17.04 -27.73 14.60
N ASP A 27 -17.10 -28.55 13.55
CA ASP A 27 -17.02 -30.02 13.62
C ASP A 27 -18.05 -30.60 14.62
N PHE A 28 -19.33 -30.30 14.33
CA PHE A 28 -20.50 -30.78 15.07
C PHE A 28 -21.39 -31.66 14.20
N ASN A 29 -22.01 -32.66 14.82
CA ASN A 29 -23.09 -33.40 14.20
C ASN A 29 -24.32 -32.47 14.02
N ARG A 30 -24.82 -32.36 12.78
CA ARG A 30 -25.93 -31.46 12.42
C ARG A 30 -27.23 -31.75 13.18
N GLN A 31 -27.55 -33.02 13.43
CA GLN A 31 -28.76 -33.38 14.19
C GLN A 31 -28.64 -32.90 15.64
N GLN A 32 -27.45 -33.06 16.25
CA GLN A 32 -27.17 -32.58 17.58
C GLN A 32 -27.22 -31.04 17.66
N PHE A 33 -26.61 -30.35 16.69
CA PHE A 33 -26.59 -28.89 16.65
C PHE A 33 -28.00 -28.30 16.46
N ASN A 34 -28.85 -28.93 15.63
CA ASN A 34 -30.24 -28.52 15.47
C ASN A 34 -31.05 -28.64 16.78
N LYS A 35 -30.74 -29.61 17.65
CA LYS A 35 -31.36 -29.69 18.98
C LYS A 35 -30.98 -28.52 19.89
N TYR A 36 -29.81 -27.90 19.68
CA TYR A 36 -29.42 -26.68 20.40
C TYR A 36 -30.18 -25.46 19.88
N LEU A 37 -30.28 -25.30 18.56
CA LEU A 37 -31.06 -24.22 17.93
C LEU A 37 -32.55 -24.29 18.24
N ALA A 38 -33.11 -25.50 18.33
CA ALA A 38 -34.49 -25.72 18.75
C ALA A 38 -34.68 -25.60 20.28
N GLY A 39 -33.61 -25.40 21.04
CA GLY A 39 -33.66 -25.29 22.49
C GLY A 39 -34.02 -26.58 23.23
N GLN A 40 -33.97 -27.73 22.55
CA GLN A 40 -34.34 -29.05 23.10
C GLN A 40 -33.24 -29.66 23.98
N SER A 41 -32.01 -29.19 23.85
CA SER A 41 -30.88 -29.65 24.66
C SER A 41 -29.84 -28.54 24.84
N ARG A 42 -28.96 -28.69 25.82
CA ARG A 42 -27.83 -27.79 26.06
C ARG A 42 -26.51 -28.46 25.65
N PRO A 43 -25.54 -27.72 25.10
CA PRO A 43 -24.21 -28.26 24.82
C PRO A 43 -23.48 -28.60 26.13
N SER A 44 -22.57 -29.58 26.07
CA SER A 44 -21.63 -29.84 27.16
C SER A 44 -20.69 -28.64 27.35
N ARG A 45 -20.02 -28.51 28.50
CA ARG A 45 -19.05 -27.41 28.73
C ARG A 45 -17.98 -27.30 27.63
N ARG A 46 -17.47 -28.44 27.14
CA ARG A 46 -16.50 -28.48 26.03
C ARG A 46 -17.11 -27.92 24.74
N ASN A 47 -18.32 -28.34 24.42
CA ASN A 47 -19.03 -27.89 23.22
C ASN A 47 -19.45 -26.43 23.34
N MET A 48 -19.85 -25.97 24.52
CA MET A 48 -20.17 -24.58 24.79
C MET A 48 -18.96 -23.68 24.54
N ARG A 49 -17.79 -24.03 25.06
CA ARG A 49 -16.55 -23.30 24.77
C ARG A 49 -16.25 -23.25 23.28
N ARG A 50 -16.32 -24.39 22.57
CA ARG A 50 -16.13 -24.42 21.10
C ARG A 50 -17.09 -23.47 20.37
N ILE A 51 -18.35 -23.43 20.79
CA ILE A 51 -19.35 -22.51 20.22
C ILE A 51 -18.98 -21.05 20.53
N CYS A 52 -18.64 -20.75 21.79
CA CYS A 52 -18.23 -19.42 22.25
C CYS A 52 -16.98 -18.92 21.50
N ASP A 53 -15.93 -19.74 21.43
CA ASP A 53 -14.66 -19.43 20.75
C ASP A 53 -14.88 -19.17 19.25
N PHE A 54 -15.74 -19.94 18.60
CA PHE A 54 -16.05 -19.78 17.18
C PHE A 54 -16.80 -18.48 16.88
N PHE A 55 -17.72 -18.08 17.76
CA PHE A 55 -18.52 -16.86 17.57
C PHE A 55 -17.90 -15.61 18.21
N GLY A 56 -16.79 -15.75 18.94
CA GLY A 56 -16.12 -14.63 19.62
C GLY A 56 -16.97 -14.01 20.74
N VAL A 57 -17.74 -14.84 21.44
CA VAL A 57 -18.58 -14.43 22.58
C VAL A 57 -18.22 -15.26 23.81
N THR A 58 -18.47 -14.74 25.00
CA THR A 58 -18.34 -15.54 26.24
C THR A 58 -19.60 -16.37 26.50
N GLU A 59 -19.49 -17.39 27.36
CA GLU A 59 -20.66 -18.17 27.77
C GLU A 59 -21.71 -17.30 28.49
N ALA A 60 -21.28 -16.33 29.31
CA ALA A 60 -22.18 -15.40 29.98
C ALA A 60 -22.94 -14.51 28.99
N GLU A 61 -22.26 -14.02 27.94
CA GLU A 61 -22.87 -13.27 26.85
C GLU A 61 -23.89 -14.10 26.09
N LEU A 62 -23.55 -15.34 25.72
CA LEU A 62 -24.44 -16.20 24.95
C LEU A 62 -25.72 -16.59 25.74
N LEU A 63 -25.66 -16.55 27.07
CA LEU A 63 -26.76 -16.89 27.97
C LEU A 63 -27.60 -15.70 28.43
N MET A 64 -27.25 -14.47 28.03
CA MET A 64 -28.00 -13.27 28.42
C MET A 64 -29.34 -13.16 27.66
N GLU A 65 -30.20 -12.23 28.10
CA GLU A 65 -31.48 -11.94 27.43
C GLU A 65 -31.28 -11.55 25.95
N ALA A 66 -32.20 -12.01 25.09
CA ALA A 66 -32.03 -11.91 23.64
C ALA A 66 -31.93 -10.48 23.10
N ALA A 67 -32.73 -9.54 23.62
CA ALA A 67 -32.73 -8.15 23.14
C ALA A 67 -31.40 -7.42 23.43
N PRO A 68 -30.87 -7.42 24.68
CA PRO A 68 -29.53 -6.89 24.96
C PRO A 68 -28.41 -7.57 24.16
N PHE A 69 -28.53 -8.88 23.91
CA PHE A 69 -27.56 -9.63 23.11
C PHE A 69 -27.55 -9.16 21.65
N GLU A 70 -28.74 -8.98 21.05
CA GLU A 70 -28.88 -8.49 19.67
C GLU A 70 -28.28 -7.09 19.49
N ASP A 71 -28.52 -6.18 20.43
CA ASP A 71 -27.91 -4.84 20.43
C ASP A 71 -26.38 -4.90 20.51
N MET A 72 -25.86 -5.74 21.41
CA MET A 72 -24.41 -5.93 21.58
C MET A 72 -23.77 -6.50 20.31
N ILE A 73 -24.38 -7.52 19.68
CA ILE A 73 -23.87 -8.12 18.45
C ILE A 73 -23.95 -7.12 17.29
N SER A 74 -25.01 -6.33 17.20
CA SER A 74 -25.16 -5.28 16.18
C SER A 74 -24.11 -4.18 16.32
N LEU A 75 -23.77 -3.78 17.54
CA LEU A 75 -22.70 -2.82 17.83
C LEU A 75 -21.30 -3.41 17.55
N ARG A 76 -21.03 -4.66 17.96
CA ARG A 76 -19.78 -5.39 17.64
C ARG A 76 -19.61 -5.69 16.16
N ARG A 77 -20.69 -5.69 15.37
CA ARG A 77 -20.68 -5.91 13.91
C ARG A 77 -20.64 -4.63 13.07
N LYS A 78 -20.57 -3.46 13.70
CA LYS A 78 -20.09 -2.22 13.04
C LYS A 78 -18.56 -2.20 12.72
N PRO A 79 -17.88 -3.33 12.43
CA PRO A 79 -16.75 -3.35 11.52
C PRO A 79 -17.08 -4.19 10.28
N ALA A 80 -18.10 -3.79 9.52
CA ALA A 80 -18.32 -4.29 8.15
C ALA A 80 -17.30 -3.73 7.12
N GLN A 81 -16.25 -3.01 7.57
CA GLN A 81 -15.14 -2.55 6.74
C GLN A 81 -14.06 -3.62 6.51
N GLU A 82 -14.01 -4.70 7.30
CA GLU A 82 -12.92 -5.69 7.20
C GLU A 82 -13.01 -6.60 5.96
N THR A 83 -14.20 -6.92 5.46
CA THR A 83 -14.35 -7.88 4.35
C THR A 83 -13.95 -7.33 2.98
N GLU A 84 -14.18 -6.04 2.69
CA GLU A 84 -13.77 -5.44 1.40
C GLU A 84 -12.27 -5.13 1.34
N LEU A 85 -11.68 -4.62 2.44
CA LEU A 85 -10.24 -4.38 2.54
C LEU A 85 -9.44 -5.70 2.59
N SER A 86 -10.03 -6.81 3.03
CA SER A 86 -9.33 -8.09 3.18
C SER A 86 -8.65 -8.59 1.89
N LYS A 87 -9.29 -8.45 0.72
CA LYS A 87 -8.74 -9.00 -0.53
C LYS A 87 -7.52 -8.21 -1.04
N PRO A 88 -7.56 -6.87 -1.22
CA PRO A 88 -6.38 -6.11 -1.58
C PRO A 88 -5.24 -6.26 -0.55
N LEU A 89 -5.58 -6.26 0.76
CA LEU A 89 -4.60 -6.44 1.82
C LEU A 89 -3.92 -7.81 1.76
N GLN A 90 -4.66 -8.90 1.50
CA GLN A 90 -4.07 -10.23 1.31
C GLN A 90 -3.05 -10.27 0.16
N HIS A 91 -3.31 -9.57 -0.95
CA HIS A 91 -2.33 -9.47 -2.03
C HIS A 91 -1.10 -8.68 -1.61
N LEU A 92 -1.28 -7.55 -0.92
CA LEU A 92 -0.17 -6.76 -0.39
C LEU A 92 0.66 -7.54 0.63
N GLU A 93 0.01 -8.28 1.54
CA GLU A 93 0.69 -9.15 2.49
C GLU A 93 1.55 -10.19 1.78
N LYS A 94 1.05 -10.87 0.74
CA LYS A 94 1.87 -11.81 -0.05
C LYS A 94 3.10 -11.16 -0.67
N LEU A 95 2.97 -9.93 -1.16
CA LEU A 95 4.09 -9.16 -1.69
C LEU A 95 5.10 -8.81 -0.60
N TYR A 96 4.65 -8.37 0.58
CA TYR A 96 5.54 -8.09 1.71
C TYR A 96 6.29 -9.35 2.18
N HIS A 97 5.62 -10.49 2.28
CA HIS A 97 6.25 -11.77 2.66
C HIS A 97 7.31 -12.24 1.64
N SER A 98 7.10 -11.92 0.36
CA SER A 98 8.03 -12.30 -0.71
C SER A 98 9.16 -11.28 -0.92
N SER A 99 9.02 -10.08 -0.34
CA SER A 99 9.96 -8.98 -0.51
C SER A 99 11.26 -9.25 0.24
N GLN A 100 12.38 -9.03 -0.44
CA GLN A 100 13.70 -9.01 0.18
C GLN A 100 13.88 -7.72 1.01
N SER A 101 14.91 -7.70 1.86
CA SER A 101 15.25 -6.52 2.66
C SER A 101 15.72 -5.36 1.76
N LEU A 102 15.22 -4.17 2.04
CA LEU A 102 15.62 -2.92 1.39
C LEU A 102 16.52 -2.06 2.29
N GLU A 103 17.11 -2.62 3.36
CA GLU A 103 17.87 -1.85 4.36
C GLU A 103 19.04 -1.06 3.75
N LYS A 104 19.68 -1.63 2.72
CA LYS A 104 20.74 -0.97 1.93
C LYS A 104 20.27 0.34 1.29
N TYR A 105 18.98 0.43 0.96
CA TYR A 105 18.38 1.54 0.23
C TYR A 105 17.66 2.54 1.15
N VAL A 106 17.70 2.36 2.47
CA VAL A 106 17.16 3.34 3.42
C VAL A 106 17.97 4.64 3.36
N GLY A 107 17.28 5.77 3.23
CA GLY A 107 17.88 7.11 3.18
C GLY A 107 17.16 8.05 2.21
N PHE A 108 17.81 9.16 1.88
CA PHE A 108 17.27 10.23 1.06
C PHE A 108 17.82 10.22 -0.36
N TYR A 109 16.99 10.63 -1.31
CA TYR A 109 17.31 10.63 -2.72
C TYR A 109 16.84 11.91 -3.41
N PHE A 110 17.65 12.43 -4.34
CA PHE A 110 17.08 13.24 -5.41
C PHE A 110 16.56 12.35 -6.52
N ARG A 111 15.30 12.53 -6.89
CA ARG A 111 14.69 11.85 -8.05
C ARG A 111 14.65 12.80 -9.24
N TYR A 112 15.08 12.31 -10.39
CA TYR A 112 15.14 13.06 -11.64
C TYR A 112 14.37 12.35 -12.75
N PHE A 113 13.52 13.10 -13.46
CA PHE A 113 12.82 12.63 -14.65
C PHE A 113 12.21 13.78 -15.45
N PHE A 114 11.86 13.55 -16.72
CA PHE A 114 11.08 14.53 -17.49
C PHE A 114 9.63 14.60 -16.98
N SER A 115 9.22 15.79 -16.57
CA SER A 115 7.90 16.03 -15.97
C SER A 115 6.76 15.71 -16.93
N PHE A 116 5.83 14.84 -16.51
CA PHE A 116 4.64 14.53 -17.30
C PHE A 116 3.69 15.73 -17.44
N GLY A 117 3.68 16.65 -16.48
CA GLY A 117 2.80 17.84 -16.48
C GLY A 117 3.43 19.10 -17.04
N ASN A 118 4.77 19.13 -17.20
CA ASN A 118 5.52 20.29 -17.67
C ASN A 118 6.45 19.88 -18.82
N PRO A 119 5.93 19.86 -20.07
CA PRO A 119 6.68 19.37 -21.23
C PRO A 119 8.06 20.01 -21.36
N GLY A 120 9.06 19.18 -21.64
CA GLY A 120 10.46 19.60 -21.84
C GLY A 120 11.24 19.92 -20.56
N LEU A 121 10.59 19.97 -19.39
CA LEU A 121 11.27 20.24 -18.11
C LEU A 121 11.58 18.95 -17.36
N ILE A 122 12.74 18.92 -16.72
CA ILE A 122 13.12 17.89 -15.75
C ILE A 122 12.64 18.32 -14.38
N ILE A 123 12.05 17.42 -13.62
CA ILE A 123 11.77 17.63 -12.21
C ILE A 123 12.88 17.02 -11.35
N ARG A 124 13.33 17.77 -10.35
CA ARG A 124 14.13 17.24 -9.22
C ARG A 124 13.24 17.27 -7.99
N SER A 125 12.87 16.10 -7.49
CA SER A 125 12.10 15.93 -6.26
C SER A 125 12.96 15.31 -5.16
N LEU A 126 12.53 15.44 -3.90
CA LEU A 126 13.20 14.83 -2.75
C LEU A 126 12.38 13.64 -2.30
N ALA A 127 12.98 12.45 -2.37
CA ALA A 127 12.40 11.22 -1.91
C ALA A 127 13.14 10.67 -0.68
N SER A 128 12.46 9.86 0.11
CA SER A 128 13.03 9.11 1.22
C SER A 128 12.47 7.70 1.26
N VAL A 129 13.35 6.74 1.51
CA VAL A 129 13.02 5.36 1.83
C VAL A 129 13.28 5.16 3.32
N TYR A 130 12.29 4.65 4.05
CA TYR A 130 12.39 4.43 5.49
C TYR A 130 11.73 3.11 5.92
N PRO A 131 12.28 2.43 6.93
CA PRO A 131 11.67 1.24 7.50
C PRO A 131 10.62 1.62 8.56
N GLU A 132 9.54 0.85 8.64
CA GLU A 132 8.55 0.92 9.71
C GLU A 132 7.87 -0.44 9.85
N GLU A 133 7.80 -0.98 11.08
CA GLU A 133 7.21 -2.29 11.39
C GLU A 133 7.70 -3.46 10.49
N GLY A 134 8.99 -3.47 10.15
CA GLY A 134 9.59 -4.51 9.31
C GLY A 134 9.25 -4.41 7.82
N LYS A 135 8.57 -3.33 7.40
CA LYS A 135 8.28 -3.00 6.00
C LYS A 135 9.04 -1.73 5.59
N TYR A 136 9.06 -1.43 4.30
CA TYR A 136 9.75 -0.26 3.75
C TYR A 136 8.78 0.64 3.00
N TYR A 137 8.87 1.92 3.27
CA TYR A 137 7.96 2.94 2.76
C TYR A 137 8.70 4.05 2.04
N TRP A 138 7.93 4.71 1.19
CA TRP A 138 8.37 5.77 0.30
C TRP A 138 7.65 7.05 0.67
N ARG A 139 8.39 8.15 0.68
CA ARG A 139 7.81 9.49 0.67
C ARG A 139 8.54 10.33 -0.37
N ASN A 140 7.80 11.14 -1.13
CA ASN A 140 8.38 12.02 -2.13
C ASN A 140 7.70 13.39 -2.13
N ILE A 141 8.49 14.44 -2.28
CA ILE A 141 8.04 15.83 -2.30
C ILE A 141 8.50 16.49 -3.60
N GLU A 142 7.54 16.92 -4.39
CA GLU A 142 7.75 17.69 -5.61
C GLU A 142 7.43 19.15 -5.39
N ILE A 143 8.40 20.02 -5.65
CA ILE A 143 8.21 21.48 -5.63
C ILE A 143 8.15 21.96 -7.06
N LEU A 144 7.00 22.50 -7.48
CA LEU A 144 6.80 23.04 -8.83
C LEU A 144 7.29 24.48 -8.90
N ARG A 145 8.61 24.69 -8.82
CA ARG A 145 9.24 25.99 -9.04
C ARG A 145 9.87 26.00 -10.42
N LYS A 146 9.39 26.86 -11.32
CA LYS A 146 9.95 26.96 -12.68
C LYS A 146 11.31 27.66 -12.68
N PRO A 147 12.15 27.42 -13.69
CA PRO A 147 13.42 28.13 -13.84
C PRO A 147 13.22 29.64 -13.87
N GLY A 148 13.98 30.38 -13.05
CA GLY A 148 13.88 31.84 -12.92
C GLY A 148 12.80 32.34 -11.96
N GLU A 149 11.88 31.49 -11.50
CA GLU A 149 10.85 31.88 -10.54
C GLU A 149 11.34 31.73 -9.08
N ARG A 150 11.09 32.73 -8.25
CA ARG A 150 11.40 32.66 -6.80
C ARG A 150 10.36 31.87 -6.02
N VAL A 151 9.10 31.91 -6.46
CA VAL A 151 7.96 31.30 -5.79
C VAL A 151 7.57 30.01 -6.51
N ALA A 152 7.26 28.95 -5.76
CA ALA A 152 6.76 27.72 -6.34
C ALA A 152 5.27 27.86 -6.67
N SER A 153 4.84 27.39 -7.84
CA SER A 153 3.44 27.39 -8.26
C SER A 153 2.63 26.25 -7.63
N GLY A 154 3.29 25.30 -6.97
CA GLY A 154 2.63 24.15 -6.35
C GLY A 154 3.59 23.22 -5.62
N LEU A 155 3.01 22.34 -4.83
CA LEU A 155 3.66 21.30 -4.06
C LEU A 155 2.83 20.03 -4.21
N ASN A 156 3.46 18.91 -4.57
CA ASN A 156 2.83 17.59 -4.50
C ASN A 156 3.57 16.75 -3.47
N LYS A 157 2.82 15.99 -2.68
CA LYS A 157 3.36 15.06 -1.69
C LYS A 157 2.86 13.67 -2.00
N TYR A 158 3.76 12.72 -2.00
CA TYR A 158 3.47 11.32 -2.30
C TYR A 158 3.91 10.45 -1.14
N ASP A 159 3.08 9.48 -0.80
CA ASP A 159 3.43 8.38 0.09
C ASP A 159 3.25 7.07 -0.68
N GLY A 160 4.00 6.04 -0.30
CA GLY A 160 3.98 4.77 -1.01
C GLY A 160 4.65 3.63 -0.26
N ALA A 161 4.56 2.45 -0.85
CA ALA A 161 5.21 1.23 -0.38
C ALA A 161 6.35 0.84 -1.34
N LEU A 162 7.37 0.19 -0.79
CA LEU A 162 8.42 -0.46 -1.57
C LEU A 162 8.35 -1.98 -1.47
N PHE A 163 8.73 -2.64 -2.56
CA PHE A 163 8.91 -4.09 -2.61
C PHE A 163 10.23 -4.41 -3.35
N TYR A 164 10.99 -5.37 -2.85
CA TYR A 164 12.16 -5.92 -3.55
C TYR A 164 11.87 -7.36 -3.98
N LEU A 165 11.48 -7.53 -5.24
CA LEU A 165 10.98 -8.80 -5.78
C LEU A 165 11.72 -9.12 -7.08
N ALA A 166 12.10 -10.39 -7.27
CA ALA A 166 12.74 -10.87 -8.50
C ALA A 166 13.87 -9.95 -9.02
N ASP A 167 14.74 -9.52 -8.10
CA ASP A 167 15.86 -8.62 -8.38
C ASP A 167 15.47 -7.23 -8.94
N ARG A 168 14.28 -6.72 -8.57
CA ARG A 168 13.81 -5.37 -8.90
C ARG A 168 13.20 -4.68 -7.70
N ILE A 169 13.48 -3.39 -7.56
CA ILE A 169 12.86 -2.55 -6.53
C ILE A 169 11.65 -1.85 -7.13
N TYR A 170 10.48 -2.12 -6.57
CA TYR A 170 9.22 -1.52 -6.95
C TYR A 170 8.84 -0.45 -5.95
N VAL A 171 8.45 0.72 -6.44
CA VAL A 171 7.80 1.77 -5.66
C VAL A 171 6.39 1.94 -6.20
N MET A 172 5.39 1.90 -5.34
CA MET A 172 4.02 2.26 -5.68
C MET A 172 3.59 3.41 -4.77
N GLU A 173 3.42 4.59 -5.35
CA GLU A 173 3.10 5.82 -4.63
C GLU A 173 1.78 6.42 -5.11
N TYR A 174 1.12 7.16 -4.23
CA TYR A 174 -0.08 7.96 -4.54
C TYR A 174 0.10 9.40 -4.07
N GLU A 175 -0.56 10.34 -4.75
CA GLU A 175 -0.57 11.75 -4.32
C GLU A 175 -1.49 11.91 -3.09
N THR A 176 -0.96 12.49 -2.01
CA THR A 176 -1.57 12.41 -0.66
C THR A 176 -2.75 13.36 -0.44
N LEU A 177 -2.82 14.49 -1.17
CA LEU A 177 -3.86 15.50 -0.99
C LEU A 177 -5.16 15.12 -1.71
N GLU A 178 -5.10 14.95 -3.03
CA GLU A 178 -6.24 14.68 -3.91
C GLU A 178 -6.46 13.19 -4.16
N ARG A 179 -5.44 12.35 -3.94
CA ARG A 179 -5.51 10.87 -4.08
C ARG A 179 -6.06 10.41 -5.43
N ASN A 180 -5.74 11.16 -6.46
CA ASN A 180 -6.26 10.97 -7.81
C ASN A 180 -5.20 10.48 -8.81
N SER A 181 -4.00 10.15 -8.34
CA SER A 181 -2.95 9.51 -9.13
C SER A 181 -2.21 8.44 -8.35
N ILE A 182 -1.81 7.41 -9.10
CA ILE A 182 -0.84 6.42 -8.69
C ILE A 182 0.33 6.52 -9.67
N THR A 183 1.54 6.49 -9.13
CA THR A 183 2.78 6.35 -9.90
C THR A 183 3.46 5.07 -9.47
N SER A 184 3.95 4.31 -10.44
CA SER A 184 4.72 3.10 -10.20
C SER A 184 6.13 3.29 -10.74
N VAL A 185 7.13 2.87 -9.97
CA VAL A 185 8.55 2.91 -10.34
C VAL A 185 9.12 1.51 -10.23
N THR A 186 9.89 1.08 -11.23
CA THR A 186 10.67 -0.15 -11.20
C THR A 186 12.14 0.22 -11.40
N LEU A 187 12.98 -0.08 -10.41
CA LEU A 187 14.40 0.25 -10.38
C LEU A 187 15.24 -1.02 -10.40
N TYR A 188 16.42 -0.92 -11.02
CA TYR A 188 17.49 -1.88 -10.79
C TYR A 188 18.04 -1.71 -9.36
N PRO A 189 18.26 -2.81 -8.62
CA PRO A 189 19.01 -2.77 -7.39
C PRO A 189 20.48 -2.41 -7.69
N SER A 190 21.22 -1.96 -6.68
CA SER A 190 22.65 -1.72 -6.83
C SER A 190 23.42 -2.93 -6.33
N HIS A 191 24.28 -3.51 -7.17
CA HIS A 191 25.21 -4.58 -6.76
C HIS A 191 26.55 -4.06 -6.24
N ARG A 192 26.78 -2.74 -6.29
CA ARG A 192 28.01 -2.10 -5.79
C ARG A 192 27.97 -1.97 -4.27
N HIS A 193 29.13 -2.01 -3.61
CA HIS A 193 29.20 -1.86 -2.14
C HIS A 193 28.68 -0.48 -1.67
N ARG A 194 29.02 0.57 -2.41
CA ARG A 194 28.55 1.94 -2.17
C ARG A 194 27.33 2.22 -3.05
N LEU A 195 26.27 2.74 -2.42
CA LEU A 195 25.08 3.18 -3.13
C LEU A 195 25.26 4.64 -3.56
N ASP A 196 25.39 4.87 -4.86
CA ASP A 196 25.49 6.22 -5.42
C ASP A 196 24.22 6.64 -6.16
N ARG A 197 23.64 5.73 -6.94
CA ARG A 197 22.39 5.95 -7.68
C ARG A 197 21.63 4.66 -7.96
N LEU A 198 20.35 4.83 -8.26
CA LEU A 198 19.48 3.81 -8.85
C LEU A 198 18.89 4.34 -10.15
N VAL A 199 18.68 3.47 -11.12
CA VAL A 199 18.07 3.79 -12.41
C VAL A 199 16.89 2.87 -12.67
N GLY A 200 15.89 3.36 -13.40
CA GLY A 200 14.72 2.56 -13.70
C GLY A 200 13.73 3.25 -14.62
N ILE A 201 12.55 2.64 -14.71
CA ILE A 201 11.39 3.17 -15.42
C ILE A 201 10.32 3.52 -14.39
N GLN A 202 9.63 4.63 -14.63
CA GLN A 202 8.41 4.95 -13.94
C GLN A 202 7.26 5.13 -14.92
N THR A 203 6.06 4.86 -14.44
CA THR A 203 4.80 5.10 -15.14
C THR A 203 3.86 5.88 -14.25
N GLY A 204 3.19 6.85 -14.82
CA GLY A 204 2.22 7.68 -14.11
C GLY A 204 1.51 8.60 -15.10
N GLY A 205 0.83 9.63 -14.59
CA GLY A 205 0.18 10.60 -15.44
C GLY A 205 -0.12 11.89 -14.71
N PRO A 206 -0.10 13.04 -15.41
CA PRO A 206 -0.48 14.32 -14.82
C PRO A 206 -1.98 14.34 -14.56
N THR A 207 -2.37 14.75 -13.36
CA THR A 207 -3.79 14.75 -12.96
C THR A 207 -4.54 16.00 -13.43
N ARG A 208 -3.81 17.08 -13.71
CA ARG A 208 -4.37 18.41 -14.04
C ARG A 208 -4.32 18.78 -15.52
N ARG A 209 -3.26 18.43 -16.26
CA ARG A 209 -3.05 18.86 -17.65
C ARG A 209 -2.77 17.68 -18.56
N GLY A 210 -3.49 17.57 -19.67
CA GLY A 210 -3.25 16.54 -20.69
C GLY A 210 -3.74 15.13 -20.33
N ARG A 211 -3.77 14.73 -19.04
CA ARG A 211 -4.27 13.43 -18.51
C ARG A 211 -3.85 12.19 -19.31
N LYS A 212 -2.76 12.28 -20.07
CA LYS A 212 -2.20 11.16 -20.83
C LYS A 212 -1.35 10.32 -19.89
N PRO A 213 -1.54 9.00 -19.83
CA PRO A 213 -0.58 8.13 -19.17
C PRO A 213 0.78 8.28 -19.87
N GLY A 214 1.84 8.21 -19.08
CA GLY A 214 3.21 8.36 -19.54
C GLY A 214 4.14 7.38 -18.87
N ALA A 215 5.23 7.07 -19.57
CA ALA A 215 6.38 6.37 -19.05
C ALA A 215 7.61 7.28 -19.15
N SER A 216 8.53 7.17 -18.20
CA SER A 216 9.82 7.83 -18.32
C SER A 216 10.92 7.02 -17.65
N ARG A 217 12.15 7.18 -18.15
CA ARG A 217 13.36 6.85 -17.42
C ARG A 217 13.46 7.74 -16.18
N VAL A 218 13.94 7.17 -15.09
CA VAL A 218 14.10 7.85 -13.80
C VAL A 218 15.45 7.51 -13.18
N VAL A 219 16.06 8.49 -12.53
CA VAL A 219 17.28 8.32 -11.74
C VAL A 219 17.01 8.75 -10.31
N LEU A 220 17.43 7.93 -9.35
CA LEU A 220 17.52 8.30 -7.94
C LEU A 220 19.00 8.47 -7.57
N GLU A 221 19.40 9.68 -7.19
CA GLU A 221 20.73 9.97 -6.65
C GLU A 221 20.68 9.86 -5.13
N PHE A 222 21.49 8.98 -4.53
CA PHE A 222 21.53 8.79 -3.09
C PHE A 222 22.24 9.95 -2.39
N LEU A 223 21.62 10.50 -1.36
CA LEU A 223 22.11 11.64 -0.59
C LEU A 223 22.68 11.24 0.77
N GLY A 224 22.39 10.01 1.23
CA GLY A 224 22.75 9.52 2.55
C GLY A 224 21.53 9.30 3.45
N LYS A 225 21.78 8.77 4.65
CA LYS A 225 20.76 8.53 5.68
C LYS A 225 20.44 9.78 6.52
N ASP A 226 21.40 10.69 6.61
CA ASP A 226 21.28 11.94 7.36
C ASP A 226 21.66 13.12 6.45
N ILE A 227 20.72 14.05 6.28
CA ILE A 227 20.86 15.22 5.40
C ILE A 227 20.17 16.44 6.01
N ASP A 228 20.59 17.64 5.62
CA ASP A 228 19.76 18.83 5.79
C ASP A 228 18.60 18.81 4.79
N VAL A 229 17.44 18.31 5.24
CA VAL A 229 16.21 18.22 4.45
C VAL A 229 15.76 19.58 3.91
N LYS A 230 15.93 20.67 4.68
CA LYS A 230 15.53 22.02 4.23
C LYS A 230 16.44 22.49 3.10
N ALA A 231 17.74 22.27 3.23
CA ALA A 231 18.69 22.58 2.16
C ALA A 231 18.43 21.74 0.90
N ALA A 232 18.11 20.45 1.06
CA ALA A 232 17.77 19.59 -0.06
C ALA A 232 16.47 20.02 -0.77
N LEU A 233 15.40 20.33 -0.03
CA LEU A 233 14.15 20.85 -0.60
C LEU A 233 14.33 22.17 -1.34
N ARG A 234 15.23 23.07 -0.88
CA ARG A 234 15.53 24.31 -1.62
C ARG A 234 16.10 24.04 -3.01
N LYS A 235 16.80 22.91 -3.19
CA LYS A 235 17.33 22.45 -4.47
C LYS A 235 16.23 21.83 -5.35
N CYS A 236 15.10 21.37 -4.82
CA CYS A 236 14.02 20.82 -5.64
C CYS A 236 13.34 21.88 -6.52
N GLY A 237 12.81 21.44 -7.67
CA GLY A 237 12.27 22.35 -8.69
C GLY A 237 12.10 21.71 -10.06
N LEU A 238 11.72 22.54 -11.03
CA LEU A 238 11.74 22.23 -12.45
C LEU A 238 12.97 22.87 -13.09
N PHE A 239 13.59 22.17 -14.03
CA PHE A 239 14.85 22.55 -14.67
C PHE A 239 14.76 22.34 -16.17
N ARG A 240 15.38 23.23 -16.97
CA ARG A 240 15.62 22.92 -18.37
C ARG A 240 16.84 22.00 -18.48
N PRO A 241 16.84 21.00 -19.37
CA PRO A 241 17.99 20.13 -19.57
C PRO A 241 19.27 20.88 -19.99
N GLU A 242 19.13 22.02 -20.66
CA GLU A 242 20.21 22.87 -21.17
C GLU A 242 20.81 23.85 -20.14
N ASP A 243 20.14 24.12 -19.02
CA ASP A 243 20.54 25.16 -18.05
C ASP A 243 21.80 24.77 -17.22
N GLY A 244 22.30 23.54 -17.34
CA GLY A 244 23.48 23.05 -16.61
C GLY A 244 23.27 22.81 -15.10
N ALA A 245 22.08 23.06 -14.57
CA ALA A 245 21.73 22.86 -13.17
C ALA A 245 21.66 21.38 -12.75
N ILE A 246 21.54 20.47 -13.72
CA ILE A 246 21.58 19.02 -13.54
C ILE A 246 22.79 18.49 -14.32
N ARG A 247 23.55 17.57 -13.73
CA ARG A 247 24.72 16.94 -14.38
C ARG A 247 24.31 16.32 -15.72
N LYS A 248 25.10 16.55 -16.77
CA LYS A 248 24.85 16.04 -18.13
C LYS A 248 24.62 14.52 -18.14
N GLU A 249 25.37 13.77 -17.33
CA GLU A 249 25.19 12.32 -17.18
C GLU A 249 23.79 11.95 -16.69
N THR A 250 23.28 12.64 -15.66
CA THR A 250 21.91 12.43 -15.16
C THR A 250 20.88 12.79 -16.21
N VAL A 251 21.08 13.88 -16.96
CA VAL A 251 20.18 14.26 -18.07
C VAL A 251 20.14 13.17 -19.15
N ASN A 252 21.29 12.61 -19.52
CA ASN A 252 21.36 11.55 -20.53
C ASN A 252 20.66 10.27 -20.08
N LEU A 253 20.81 9.86 -18.81
CA LEU A 253 20.17 8.67 -18.26
C LEU A 253 18.63 8.76 -18.23
N ILE A 254 18.06 9.96 -18.18
CA ILE A 254 16.60 10.16 -18.11
C ILE A 254 15.97 10.56 -19.45
N ARG A 255 16.74 10.64 -20.54
CA ARG A 255 16.19 10.93 -21.88
C ARG A 255 15.26 9.80 -22.31
N ASN A 256 14.02 10.12 -22.67
CA ASN A 256 13.02 9.12 -23.05
C ASN A 256 13.06 8.82 -24.56
N GLU A 257 14.22 8.37 -25.04
CA GLU A 257 14.46 8.06 -26.45
C GLU A 257 14.45 6.53 -26.64
N ILE A 258 13.64 6.05 -27.59
CA ILE A 258 13.64 4.67 -28.06
C ILE A 258 14.46 4.65 -29.35
N GLY A 259 15.60 3.94 -29.34
CA GLY A 259 16.51 3.90 -30.46
C GLY A 259 15.93 3.17 -31.69
N PRO A 260 16.53 3.36 -32.88
CA PRO A 260 16.13 2.62 -34.08
C PRO A 260 16.14 1.11 -33.85
N GLY A 261 15.04 0.43 -34.21
CA GLY A 261 14.89 -1.02 -34.03
C GLY A 261 14.43 -1.47 -32.64
N ALA A 262 14.35 -0.57 -31.66
CA ALA A 262 13.74 -0.83 -30.36
C ALA A 262 12.24 -0.46 -30.38
N PHE A 263 11.45 -1.20 -29.62
CA PHE A 263 9.99 -0.99 -29.53
C PHE A 263 9.51 -0.79 -28.08
N VAL A 264 10.42 -0.87 -27.11
CA VAL A 264 10.15 -0.76 -25.68
C VAL A 264 11.00 0.34 -25.10
N LEU A 265 10.42 1.17 -24.23
CA LEU A 265 11.19 2.12 -23.41
C LEU A 265 11.76 1.37 -22.21
N ASP A 266 13.06 1.07 -22.27
CA ASP A 266 13.83 0.45 -21.19
C ASP A 266 14.90 1.42 -20.67
N VAL A 267 15.69 1.00 -19.69
CA VAL A 267 16.90 1.71 -19.27
C VAL A 267 17.98 0.68 -19.01
N GLU A 268 19.19 0.95 -19.47
CA GLU A 268 20.35 0.12 -19.19
C GLU A 268 20.86 0.38 -17.78
N GLU A 269 21.25 -0.69 -17.09
CA GLU A 269 21.98 -0.58 -15.83
C GLU A 269 23.45 -0.24 -16.14
N PRO A 270 24.00 0.88 -15.62
CA PRO A 270 25.37 1.31 -15.90
C PRO A 270 26.47 0.67 -15.04
#